data_AF-A0A8T4P3S4-F1
#
_entry.id   AF-A0A8T4P3S4-F1
#
_cell.length_a   1.000
_cell.length_b   1.000
_cell.length_c   1.000
_cell.angle_alpha   90.00
_cell.angle_beta   90.00
_cell.angle_gamma   90.00
#
_symmetry.space_group_name_H-M   'P 1'
#
loop_
_entity.id
_entity.type
_entity.pdbx_description
1 polymer ?
#
loop_
_entity_poly.entity_id
_entity_poly.type
_entity_poly.pdbx_seq_one_letter_code
_entity_poly.pdbx_strand_id
1 'polypeptide(L)'
;MNKKADGGLTAIIIVVIIIVFLGWLVNIGNRECNKNSDCSDESYCGVDHNCHKVPIIEKEPIIVERNYVAPAIIIGIAMIITAVILKLDKIIPKKQKQTEIQKTLEPDYEYYTNFPPSKTD
;
A
#
# COMPACT_ATOMS: atom_id res chain seq x y z
N MET A 1 -7.68 18.34 28.25
CA MET A 1 -7.23 18.09 26.86
C MET A 1 -5.73 17.81 26.87
N ASN A 2 -5.34 16.54 27.05
CA ASN A 2 -3.92 16.16 27.13
C ASN A 2 -3.36 15.94 25.72
N LYS A 3 -2.89 17.03 25.08
CA LYS A 3 -2.10 16.98 23.85
C LYS A 3 -0.65 16.63 24.20
N LYS A 4 -0.34 15.34 24.26
CA LYS A 4 1.02 14.85 24.01
C LYS A 4 0.90 13.82 22.90
N ALA A 5 0.68 14.32 21.69
CA ALA A 5 0.70 13.47 20.51
C ALA A 5 2.09 12.86 20.37
N ASP A 6 2.14 11.57 20.07
CA ASP A 6 3.32 10.82 19.65
C ASP A 6 4.06 11.54 18.51
N GLY A 7 4.96 12.47 18.84
CA GLY A 7 5.75 13.21 17.87
C GLY A 7 6.59 12.28 17.00
N GLY A 8 7.00 11.12 17.55
CA GLY A 8 7.70 10.08 16.79
C GLY A 8 6.82 9.42 15.73
N LEU A 9 5.58 9.03 16.08
CA LEU A 9 4.66 8.41 15.14
C LEU A 9 4.28 9.37 14.01
N THR A 10 4.07 10.65 14.36
CA THR A 10 3.69 11.69 13.39
C THR A 10 4.86 11.98 12.43
N ALA A 11 6.10 12.03 12.93
CA ALA A 11 7.28 12.19 12.10
C ALA A 11 7.48 11.03 11.11
N ILE A 12 7.28 9.78 11.55
CA ILE A 12 7.40 8.60 10.68
C ILE A 12 6.36 8.65 9.55
N ILE A 13 5.10 8.97 9.87
CA ILE A 13 4.03 9.07 8.87
C ILE A 13 4.36 10.15 7.83
N ILE A 14 4.85 11.31 8.28
CA ILE A 14 5.26 12.41 7.38
C ILE A 14 6.39 11.95 6.45
N VAL A 15 7.40 11.26 6.98
CA VAL A 15 8.52 10.75 6.17
C VAL A 15 8.04 9.74 5.12
N VAL A 16 7.15 8.83 5.49
CA VAL A 16 6.57 7.85 4.55
C VAL A 16 5.79 8.57 3.44
N ILE A 17 4.97 9.56 3.79
CA ILE A 17 4.23 10.35 2.81
C ILE A 17 5.20 11.02 1.84
N ILE A 18 6.27 11.64 2.33
CA ILE A 18 7.29 12.31 1.49
C ILE A 18 7.95 11.31 0.54
N ILE A 19 8.34 10.12 1.02
CA ILE A 19 8.98 9.09 0.19
C ILE A 19 8.04 8.60 -0.92
N VAL A 20 6.77 8.34 -0.57
CA VAL A 20 5.75 7.93 -1.55
C VAL A 20 5.52 9.04 -2.58
N PHE A 21 5.44 10.31 -2.13
CA PHE A 21 5.21 11.44 -3.01
C PHE A 21 6.39 11.67 -3.96
N LEU A 22 7.63 11.58 -3.46
CA LEU A 22 8.85 11.70 -4.28
C LEU A 22 8.96 10.55 -5.28
N GLY A 23 8.69 9.30 -4.86
CA GLY A 23 8.69 8.15 -5.76
C GLY A 23 7.64 8.28 -6.87
N TRP A 24 6.45 8.78 -6.54
CA TRP A 24 5.41 9.03 -7.52
C TRP A 24 5.78 10.17 -8.50
N LEU A 25 6.38 11.25 -7.99
CA LEU A 25 6.82 12.39 -8.80
C LEU A 25 7.89 11.99 -9.82
N VAL A 26 8.89 11.19 -9.39
CA VAL A 26 9.94 10.66 -10.28
C VAL A 26 9.34 9.75 -11.36
N ASN A 27 8.33 8.93 -11.01
CA ASN A 27 7.67 8.05 -11.96
C ASN A 27 6.83 8.81 -13.00
N ILE A 28 6.34 10.01 -12.67
CA ILE A 28 5.64 10.89 -13.63
C ILE A 28 6.65 11.62 -14.53
N GLY A 29 7.74 12.12 -13.95
CA GLY A 29 8.75 12.88 -14.70
C GLY A 29 9.53 12.04 -15.71
N ASN A 30 9.67 10.73 -15.47
CA ASN A 30 10.36 9.81 -16.37
C ASN A 30 9.47 9.23 -17.48
N ARG A 31 8.22 9.68 -17.62
CA ARG A 31 7.37 9.25 -18.74
C ARG A 31 7.76 10.01 -20.01
N GLU A 32 8.25 9.28 -21.01
CA GLU A 32 8.55 9.82 -22.33
C GLU A 32 7.31 9.86 -23.24
N CYS A 33 6.35 8.96 -23.04
CA CYS A 33 5.15 8.86 -23.88
C CYS A 33 3.89 8.43 -23.09
N ASN A 34 2.70 8.85 -23.58
CA ASN A 34 1.40 8.34 -23.12
C ASN A 34 0.64 7.58 -24.21
N LYS A 35 0.92 7.88 -25.48
CA LYS A 35 0.30 7.25 -26.65
C LYS A 35 1.34 7.08 -27.76
N ASN A 36 1.08 6.17 -28.69
CA ASN A 36 2.03 5.86 -29.77
C ASN A 36 2.38 7.06 -30.66
N SER A 37 1.47 8.03 -30.79
CA SER A 37 1.72 9.26 -31.57
C SER A 37 2.71 10.22 -30.90
N ASP A 38 3.05 9.99 -29.63
CA ASP A 38 4.06 10.80 -28.92
C ASP A 38 5.50 10.33 -29.28
N CYS A 39 5.63 9.17 -29.92
CA CYS A 39 6.90 8.59 -30.37
C CYS A 39 7.11 8.79 -31.88
N SER A 40 8.36 8.58 -32.34
CA SER A 40 8.71 8.55 -33.77
C SER A 40 7.95 7.46 -34.54
N ASP A 41 7.77 7.62 -35.86
CA ASP A 41 6.98 6.70 -36.71
C ASP A 41 7.46 5.24 -36.69
N GLU A 42 8.73 5.02 -36.32
CA GLU A 42 9.38 3.71 -36.20
C GLU A 42 9.42 3.16 -34.75
N SER A 43 8.68 3.80 -33.84
CA SER A 43 8.64 3.47 -32.41
C SER A 43 7.21 3.41 -31.87
N TYR A 44 7.01 2.68 -30.77
CA TYR A 44 5.72 2.57 -30.08
C TYR A 44 5.88 2.91 -28.59
N CYS A 45 4.79 3.32 -27.94
CA CYS A 45 4.82 3.62 -26.52
C CYS A 45 4.67 2.33 -25.70
N GLY A 46 5.67 2.01 -24.88
CA GLY A 46 5.67 0.85 -24.01
C GLY A 46 4.81 1.03 -22.75
N VAL A 47 4.55 -0.07 -22.06
CA VAL A 47 3.84 -0.08 -20.75
C VAL A 47 4.66 0.63 -19.66
N ASP A 48 5.97 0.71 -19.85
CA ASP A 48 6.91 1.47 -19.05
C ASP A 48 6.90 2.98 -19.36
N HIS A 49 6.03 3.44 -20.26
CA HIS A 49 5.94 4.84 -20.72
C HIS A 49 7.19 5.36 -21.43
N ASN A 50 8.00 4.47 -22.00
CA ASN A 50 9.14 4.80 -22.86
C ASN A 50 8.86 4.48 -24.32
N CYS A 51 9.51 5.19 -25.24
CA CYS A 51 9.41 4.89 -26.66
C CYS A 51 10.34 3.72 -27.03
N HIS A 52 9.77 2.61 -27.49
CA HIS A 52 10.52 1.43 -27.95
C HIS A 52 10.51 1.35 -29.47
N LYS A 53 11.63 0.96 -30.09
CA LYS A 53 11.66 0.71 -31.53
C LYS A 53 10.78 -0.49 -31.87
N VAL A 54 10.02 -0.38 -32.96
CA VAL A 54 9.24 -1.52 -33.48
C VAL A 54 10.23 -2.61 -33.90
N PRO A 55 10.20 -3.80 -33.29
CA PRO A 55 11.12 -4.87 -33.67
C PRO A 55 10.80 -5.31 -35.10
N ILE A 56 11.75 -5.13 -36.00
CA ILE A 56 11.68 -5.67 -37.36
C ILE A 56 11.89 -7.18 -37.19
N ILE A 57 10.83 -7.97 -37.40
CA ILE A 57 10.82 -9.42 -37.17
C ILE A 57 11.59 -10.12 -38.31
N GLU A 58 12.87 -9.84 -38.43
CA GLU A 58 13.77 -10.59 -39.27
C GLU A 58 14.97 -10.98 -38.41
N LYS A 59 14.89 -12.19 -37.83
CA LYS A 59 16.00 -12.92 -37.22
C LYS A 59 16.53 -12.32 -35.91
N GLU A 60 15.94 -12.70 -34.79
CA GLU A 60 16.67 -13.22 -33.63
C GLU A 60 15.69 -13.50 -32.47
N PRO A 61 15.81 -14.65 -31.77
CA PRO A 61 15.07 -14.86 -30.54
C PRO A 61 15.58 -13.84 -29.51
N ILE A 62 14.72 -12.89 -29.13
CA ILE A 62 15.05 -11.84 -28.17
C ILE A 62 15.21 -12.49 -26.80
N ILE A 63 16.43 -12.88 -26.44
CA ILE A 63 16.75 -13.37 -25.10
C ILE A 63 16.77 -12.15 -24.18
N VAL A 64 15.60 -11.77 -23.65
CA VAL A 64 15.50 -10.75 -22.60
C VAL A 64 16.13 -11.31 -21.34
N GLU A 65 17.35 -10.86 -21.04
CA GLU A 65 18.09 -11.21 -19.83
C GLU A 65 17.37 -10.58 -18.61
N ARG A 66 16.53 -11.37 -17.95
CA ARG A 66 15.76 -10.90 -16.79
C ARG A 66 16.63 -10.96 -15.54
N ASN A 67 17.07 -9.80 -15.07
CA ASN A 67 17.79 -9.68 -13.81
C ASN A 67 16.83 -9.68 -12.61
N TYR A 68 16.83 -10.77 -11.84
CA TYR A 68 16.00 -10.94 -10.64
C TYR A 68 16.71 -10.63 -9.33
N VAL A 69 17.92 -10.07 -9.37
CA VAL A 69 18.69 -9.74 -8.17
C VAL A 69 17.95 -8.71 -7.31
N ALA A 70 17.43 -7.65 -7.94
CA ALA A 70 16.67 -6.61 -7.24
C ALA A 70 15.41 -7.15 -6.54
N PRO A 71 14.47 -7.87 -7.20
CA PRO A 71 13.31 -8.42 -6.51
C PRO A 71 13.68 -9.46 -5.43
N ALA A 72 14.75 -10.24 -5.63
CA ALA A 72 15.22 -11.20 -4.62
C ALA A 72 15.70 -10.51 -3.34
N ILE A 73 16.41 -9.38 -3.45
CA ILE A 73 16.88 -8.59 -2.30
C ILE A 73 15.70 -8.03 -1.50
N ILE A 74 14.68 -7.49 -2.18
CA ILE A 74 13.48 -6.94 -1.53
C ILE A 74 12.76 -8.00 -0.70
N ILE A 75 12.55 -9.19 -1.29
CA ILE A 75 11.94 -10.32 -0.60
C ILE A 75 12.79 -10.77 0.60
N GLY A 76 14.12 -10.83 0.44
CA GLY A 76 15.03 -11.17 1.53
C GLY A 76 14.95 -10.21 2.71
N ILE A 77 14.95 -8.90 2.45
CA ILE A 77 14.84 -7.87 3.49
C ILE A 77 13.49 -7.99 4.21
N ALA A 78 12.39 -8.20 3.48
CA ALA A 78 11.07 -8.36 4.07
C ALA A 78 11.02 -9.53 5.06
N MET A 79 11.61 -10.69 4.71
CA MET A 79 11.66 -11.84 5.62
C MET A 79 12.43 -11.55 6.90
N ILE A 80 13.56 -10.83 6.81
CA ILE A 80 14.37 -10.45 7.99
C ILE A 80 13.55 -9.54 8.91
N ILE A 81 12.89 -8.53 8.35
CA ILE A 81 12.05 -7.60 9.12
C ILE A 81 10.91 -8.36 9.81
N THR A 82 10.20 -9.23 9.09
CA THR A 82 9.12 -10.05 9.68
C THR A 82 9.64 -10.94 10.81
N ALA A 83 10.79 -11.59 10.63
CA ALA A 83 11.39 -12.44 11.67
C ALA A 83 11.77 -11.64 12.93
N VAL A 84 12.26 -10.41 12.77
CA VAL A 84 12.57 -9.50 13.88
C VAL A 84 11.29 -9.08 14.61
N ILE A 85 10.24 -8.66 13.89
CA ILE A 85 8.93 -8.27 14.48
C ILE A 85 8.33 -9.44 15.29
N LEU A 86 8.31 -10.65 14.71
CA LEU A 86 7.74 -11.82 15.40
C LEU A 86 8.53 -12.23 16.64
N LYS A 87 9.84 -11.94 16.68
CA LYS A 87 10.66 -12.14 17.88
C LYS A 87 10.50 -11.03 18.92
N LEU A 88 10.15 -9.80 18.51
CA LEU A 88 9.90 -8.70 19.44
C LEU A 88 8.71 -9.00 20.39
N ASP A 89 7.66 -9.65 19.91
CA ASP A 89 6.49 -10.03 20.72
C ASP A 89 6.81 -11.02 21.86
N LYS A 90 7.91 -11.78 21.75
CA LYS A 90 8.39 -12.69 22.81
C LYS A 90 9.30 -12.01 23.83
N ILE A 91 9.89 -10.86 23.49
CA ILE A 91 10.89 -10.16 24.33
C ILE A 91 10.26 -8.98 25.07
N ILE A 92 9.20 -8.38 24.52
CA ILE A 92 8.46 -7.29 25.17
C ILE A 92 7.30 -7.91 25.94
N PRO A 93 7.34 -8.00 27.29
CA PRO A 93 6.14 -8.32 28.05
C PRO A 93 5.11 -7.23 27.74
N LYS A 94 4.01 -7.60 27.08
CA LYS A 94 2.83 -6.74 26.93
C LYS A 94 2.42 -6.31 28.34
N LYS A 95 2.78 -5.10 28.78
CA LYS A 95 2.05 -4.42 29.84
C LYS A 95 0.66 -4.14 29.27
N GLN A 96 -0.23 -5.12 29.44
CA GLN A 96 -1.64 -4.98 29.15
C GLN A 96 -2.21 -3.82 29.97
N LYS A 97 -2.22 -2.61 29.41
CA LYS A 97 -3.24 -1.62 29.74
C LYS A 97 -4.46 -1.91 28.86
N GLN A 98 -5.09 -3.05 29.09
CA GLN A 98 -6.45 -3.35 28.64
C GLN A 98 -7.33 -3.37 29.88
N THR A 99 -7.64 -2.20 30.43
CA THR A 99 -8.72 -2.07 31.41
C THR A 99 -9.27 -0.64 31.35
N GLU A 100 -9.96 -0.28 30.26
CA GLU A 100 -10.96 0.81 30.33
C GLU A 100 -11.85 1.01 29.09
N ILE A 101 -11.75 0.21 28.01
CA ILE A 101 -12.62 0.44 26.83
C ILE A 101 -13.88 -0.46 26.84
N GLN A 102 -13.91 -1.52 27.63
CA GLN A 102 -15.01 -2.49 27.59
C GLN A 102 -16.20 -2.20 28.53
N LYS A 103 -16.19 -1.06 29.26
CA LYS A 103 -17.26 -0.73 30.23
C LYS A 103 -18.24 0.35 29.79
N THR A 104 -18.13 0.88 28.56
CA THR A 104 -18.99 1.99 28.08
C THR A 104 -19.76 1.66 26.79
N LEU A 105 -19.78 0.38 26.39
CA LEU A 105 -20.57 -0.07 25.25
C LEU A 105 -21.65 -1.04 25.73
N GLU A 106 -22.49 -0.54 26.62
CA GLU A 106 -23.84 -1.05 26.81
C GLU A 106 -24.75 -0.16 25.94
N PRO A 107 -25.11 -0.57 24.72
CA PRO A 107 -26.14 0.12 23.97
C PRO A 107 -27.48 -0.16 24.65
N ASP A 108 -28.11 0.88 25.18
CA ASP A 108 -29.46 0.85 25.72
C ASP A 108 -30.42 0.52 24.56
N TYR A 109 -30.84 -0.75 24.45
CA TYR A 109 -31.85 -1.17 23.48
C TYR A 109 -33.21 -1.25 24.19
N GLU A 110 -33.87 -0.10 24.33
CA GLU A 110 -35.30 -0.09 24.64
C GLU A 110 -36.07 -0.65 23.43
N TYR A 111 -36.57 -1.87 23.60
CA TYR A 111 -37.33 -2.61 22.61
C TYR A 111 -38.77 -2.05 22.54
N TYR A 112 -39.12 -1.38 21.44
CA TYR A 112 -40.49 -0.99 21.14
C TYR A 112 -41.36 -2.23 20.87
N THR A 113 -42.03 -2.76 21.89
CA THR A 113 -43.18 -3.66 21.71
C THR A 113 -44.45 -2.95 22.13
N ASN A 114 -45.01 -2.15 21.23
CA ASN A 114 -46.42 -1.81 21.25
C ASN A 114 -46.91 -1.73 19.79
N PHE A 115 -47.01 -2.90 19.15
CA PHE A 115 -47.81 -3.05 17.93
C PHE A 115 -49.27 -3.28 18.34
N PRO A 116 -50.22 -2.41 17.97
CA PRO A 116 -51.63 -2.66 18.22
C PRO A 116 -52.13 -3.80 17.31
N PRO A 117 -53.01 -4.70 17.79
CA PRO A 117 -53.57 -5.75 16.95
C PRO A 117 -54.50 -5.15 15.88
N SER A 118 -54.31 -5.58 14.63
CA SER A 118 -55.21 -5.31 13.52
C SER A 118 -56.55 -6.02 13.79
N LYS A 119 -57.64 -5.25 13.84
CA LYS A 119 -59.00 -5.80 13.82
C LYS A 119 -59.27 -6.36 12.43
N THR A 120 -59.65 -7.63 12.35
CA THR A 120 -60.31 -8.23 11.20
C THR A 120 -61.75 -8.50 11.61
N ASP A 121 -62.68 -7.86 10.90
CA ASP A 121 -64.12 -8.09 10.94
C ASP A 121 -64.49 -9.44 10.31
#